data_AF-A0A410UQU0-F1
#
_entry.id   AF-A0A410UQU0-F1
#
_cell.length_a   1.000
_cell.length_b   1.000
_cell.length_c   1.000
_cell.angle_alpha   90.00
_cell.angle_beta   90.00
_cell.angle_gamma   90.00
#
_symmetry.space_group_name_H-M   'P 1'
#
loop_
_entity.id
_entity.type
_entity.pdbx_description
1 polymer ?
#
loop_
_entity_poly.entity_id
_entity_poly.type
_entity_poly.pdbx_seq_one_letter_code
_entity_poly.pdbx_strand_id
1 'polypeptide(L)' 'MNLIISLIIYLVVFGLIWWLISLLPLPAPVGTIVRILFVVLLIWIILSVVGIVPGGPLPQLRF' A
#
# COMPACT_ATOMS: atom_id res chain seq x y z
N MET A 1 -20.24 -2.97 0.13
CA MET A 1 -19.38 -2.03 -0.64
C MET A 1 -18.76 -2.79 -1.81
N ASN A 2 -18.78 -2.22 -3.01
CA ASN A 2 -18.25 -2.88 -4.20
C ASN A 2 -16.73 -3.09 -4.06
N LEU A 3 -16.20 -4.26 -4.39
CA LEU A 3 -14.78 -4.62 -4.23
C LEU A 3 -13.85 -3.60 -4.89
N ILE A 4 -14.25 -3.12 -6.07
CA ILE A 4 -13.55 -2.09 -6.85
C ILE A 4 -13.46 -0.77 -6.07
N ILE A 5 -14.53 -0.38 -5.37
CA ILE A 5 -14.55 0.85 -4.57
C ILE A 5 -13.58 0.72 -3.39
N SER A 6 -13.60 -0.40 -2.69
CA SER A 6 -12.64 -0.64 -1.58
C SER A 6 -11.19 -0.60 -2.07
N LEU A 7 -10.89 -1.20 -3.23
CA LEU A 7 -9.54 -1.20 -3.80
C LEU A 7 -9.08 0.21 -4.17
N ILE A 8 -9.94 1.01 -4.81
CA ILE A 8 -9.65 2.41 -5.12
C ILE A 8 -9.40 3.21 -3.84
N ILE A 9 -10.24 3.04 -2.81
CA ILE A 9 -10.05 3.72 -1.52
C ILE A 9 -8.69 3.37 -0.92
N TYR A 10 -8.29 2.08 -0.89
CA TYR A 10 -7.00 1.69 -0.37
C TYR A 10 -5.83 2.30 -1.15
N LEU A 11 -5.88 2.29 -2.49
CA LEU A 11 -4.84 2.87 -3.32
C LEU A 11 -4.73 4.40 -3.13
N VAL A 12 -5.86 5.09 -3.05
CA VAL A 12 -5.89 6.55 -2.82
C VAL A 12 -5.37 6.89 -1.43
N VAL A 13 -5.83 6.21 -0.38
CA VAL A 13 -5.35 6.44 0.99
C VAL A 13 -3.86 6.18 1.09
N PHE A 14 -3.39 5.07 0.50
CA PHE A 14 -1.97 4.75 0.49
C PHE A 14 -1.16 5.78 -0.31
N GLY A 15 -1.63 6.20 -1.48
CA GLY A 15 -1.00 7.26 -2.28
C GLY A 15 -0.93 8.61 -1.54
N LEU A 16 -1.96 8.97 -0.78
CA LEU A 16 -1.98 10.19 0.04
C LEU A 16 -0.98 10.12 1.20
N ILE A 17 -0.88 8.98 1.87
CA ILE A 17 0.12 8.74 2.92
C ILE A 17 1.53 8.87 2.34
N TRP A 18 1.80 8.28 1.17
CA TRP A 18 3.07 8.42 0.47
C TRP A 18 3.41 9.87 0.18
N TRP A 19 2.44 10.59 -0.40
CA TRP A 19 2.60 11.98 -0.76
C TRP A 19 2.98 12.83 0.46
N LEU A 20 2.26 12.66 1.58
CA LEU A 20 2.54 13.38 2.82
C LEU A 20 3.93 13.05 3.38
N ILE A 21 4.31 11.78 3.39
CA ILE A 21 5.62 11.32 3.86
C ILE A 21 6.75 11.88 2.99
N SER A 22 6.54 11.97 1.67
CA SER A 22 7.56 12.45 0.73
C SER A 22 7.90 13.94 0.88
N LEU A 23 6.98 14.71 1.45
CA LEU A 23 7.17 16.14 1.73
C LEU A 23 7.95 16.40 3.01
N LEU A 24 8.04 15.41 3.91
CA LEU A 24 8.88 15.51 5.08
C LEU A 24 10.35 15.38 4.64
N PRO A 25 11.21 16.37 4.91
CA PRO A 25 12.64 16.26 4.68
C PRO A 25 13.22 15.29 5.73
N LEU A 26 13.05 14.00 5.49
CA LEU A 26 13.62 12.94 6.31
C LEU A 26 15.11 12.81 5.94
N PRO A 27 16.04 12.98 6.89
CA PRO A 27 17.45 12.77 6.61
C PRO A 27 17.70 11.31 6.23
N ALA A 28 18.69 11.08 5.35
CA ALA A 28 19.22 9.74 5.16
C ALA A 28 19.80 9.24 6.50
N PRO A 29 19.60 7.97 6.89
CA PRO A 29 19.06 6.84 6.12
C PRO A 29 17.54 6.63 6.27
N VAL A 30 16.86 7.42 7.11
CA VAL A 30 15.44 7.20 7.48
C VAL A 30 14.52 7.35 6.27
N GLY A 31 14.74 8.37 5.44
CA GLY A 31 13.97 8.55 4.21
C GLY A 31 14.07 7.34 3.26
N THR A 32 15.25 6.71 3.18
CA THR A 32 15.46 5.51 2.37
C THR A 32 14.71 4.31 2.94
N ILE A 33 14.76 4.11 4.26
CA ILE A 33 14.06 3.00 4.95
C ILE A 33 12.54 3.12 4.74
N VAL A 34 11.99 4.32 4.91
CA VAL A 34 10.55 4.57 4.72
C VAL A 34 10.14 4.29 3.28
N ARG A 35 10.95 4.69 2.29
CA ARG A 35 10.70 4.37 0.88
C ARG A 35 10.68 2.86 0.62
N ILE A 36 11.64 2.12 1.17
CA ILE A 36 11.70 0.67 1.03
C ILE A 36 10.48 0.00 1.69
N LEU A 37 10.14 0.38 2.92
CA LEU A 37 8.95 -0.13 3.61
C LEU A 37 7.67 0.09 2.81
N PHE A 38 7.54 1.25 2.18
CA PHE A 38 6.38 1.61 1.39
C PHE A 38 6.24 0.75 0.13
N VAL A 39 7.35 0.51 -0.58
CA VAL A 39 7.38 -0.37 -1.75
C VAL A 39 7.04 -1.81 -1.35
N VAL A 40 7.59 -2.30 -0.23
CA VAL A 40 7.29 -3.64 0.28
C VAL A 40 5.80 -3.79 0.62
N LEU A 41 5.21 -2.79 1.30
CA LEU A 41 3.77 -2.77 1.61
C LEU A 41 2.90 -2.74 0.34
N LEU A 42 3.29 -1.95 -0.67
CA LEU A 42 2.57 -1.87 -1.94
C LEU A 42 2.57 -3.22 -2.68
N ILE A 43 3.72 -3.89 -2.74
CA ILE A 43 3.85 -5.24 -3.30
C ILE A 43 2.95 -6.21 -2.52
N TRP A 44 2.94 -6.13 -1.18
CA TRP A 44 2.13 -6.99 -0.33
C TRP A 44 0.63 -6.82 -0.58
N ILE A 45 0.17 -5.57 -0.73
CA ILE A 45 -1.23 -5.25 -1.09
C ILE A 45 -1.58 -5.86 -2.45
N ILE A 46 -0.74 -5.69 -3.47
CA ILE A 46 -0.99 -6.24 -4.82
C ILE A 46 -1.06 -7.78 -4.75
N LEU A 47 -0.09 -8.42 -4.11
CA LEU A 47 -0.06 -9.88 -3.97
C LEU A 47 -1.25 -10.43 -3.18
N SER A 48 -1.72 -9.68 -2.18
CA SER A 48 -2.94 -10.03 -1.45
C SER A 48 -4.19 -9.86 -2.29
N VAL A 49 -4.29 -8.81 -3.10
CA VAL A 49 -5.46 -8.57 -3.96
C VAL A 49 -5.56 -9.67 -5.02
N VAL A 50 -4.43 -10.11 -5.57
CA VAL A 50 -4.33 -11.23 -6.53
C VAL A 50 -4.55 -12.61 -5.87
N GLY A 51 -4.54 -12.69 -4.53
CA GLY A 51 -4.81 -13.93 -3.79
C GLY A 51 -3.60 -14.87 -3.61
N ILE A 52 -2.39 -14.41 -3.95
CA ILE A 52 -1.14 -15.19 -3.80
C ILE A 52 -0.71 -15.24 -2.32
N VAL A 53 -1.00 -14.19 -1.56
CA VAL A 53 -0.59 -14.05 -0.14
C VAL A 53 -1.82 -13.73 0.72
N PRO A 54 -1.96 -14.30 1.93
CA PRO A 54 -3.06 -13.97 2.82
C PRO A 54 -2.91 -12.54 3.35
N GLY A 55 -3.68 -11.58 2.83
CA GLY A 55 -3.68 -10.19 3.32
C GLY A 55 -4.81 -9.84 4.29
N GLY A 56 -5.28 -10.79 5.09
CA GLY A 56 -6.19 -10.53 6.21
C GLY A 56 -7.49 -9.81 5.80
N PRO A 57 -7.77 -8.58 6.28
CA PRO A 57 -8.99 -7.83 5.98
C PRO A 57 -9.01 -7.17 4.59
N LEU A 58 -7.96 -7.32 3.78
CA LEU A 58 -7.90 -6.74 2.44
C LEU A 58 -8.83 -7.48 1.47
N PRO A 59 -9.51 -6.75 0.54
CA PRO A 59 -10.37 -7.37 -0.46
C PRO A 59 -9.55 -8.27 -1.40
N GLN A 60 -9.88 -9.56 -1.40
CA GLN A 60 -9.24 -10.58 -2.23
C GLN A 60 -10.06 -10.80 -3.50
N LEU A 61 -9.41 -10.77 -4.67
CA LEU A 61 -9.98 -11.34 -5.89
C LEU A 61 -9.90 -12.86 -5.77
N ARG A 62 -10.90 -13.47 -5.13
CA ARG A 62 -11.10 -14.91 -5.15
C ARG A 62 -11.70 -15.28 -6.50
N PHE A 63 -10.85 -15.66 -7.45
CA PHE A 63 -11.28 -16.39 -8.64
C PHE A 63 -11.49 -17.86 -8.32
#